data_AF-A0ABC8UWV4-F1
#
_entry.id   AF-A0ABC8UWV4-F1
#
_cell.length_a   1.000
_cell.length_b   1.000
_cell.length_c   1.000
_cell.angle_alpha   90.00
_cell.angle_beta   90.00
_cell.angle_gamma   90.00
#
_symmetry.space_group_name_H-M   'P 1'
#
loop_
_entity.id
_entity.type
_entity.pdbx_description
1 polymer ?
#
loop_
_entity_poly.entity_id
_entity_poly.type
_entity_poly.pdbx_seq_one_letter_code
_entity_poly.pdbx_strand_id
1 'polypeptide(L)'
;MQVTDYYYIEWPLFRPTTGATLFRAGNETCPLDVAPVPLNGIPARISPVNSDDGVIRESTDLNIKFVFVPPCAQSAVWKVQYDEESEEYFVRVGGVEGNPGCDTITNWFKIEKLGDYYKLVFCPSVCNNHYCNVICKDVGLDSEGRFVLSEKPYQVGFRKFEFLKSKISYQWFLTLVNESWLDTSLVPWSSYHVLSKKGWKHK
;
A
#
# COMPACT_ATOMS: atom_id res chain seq x y z
N MET A 1 5.14 0.83 -15.30
CA MET A 1 3.96 1.30 -14.52
C MET A 1 3.97 2.83 -14.49
N GLN A 2 2.86 3.49 -14.12
CA GLN A 2 2.73 4.96 -14.09
C GLN A 2 2.59 5.47 -12.65
N VAL A 3 3.25 6.58 -12.29
CA VAL A 3 3.26 7.14 -10.92
C VAL A 3 1.93 7.73 -10.45
N THR A 4 1.00 7.97 -11.39
CA THR A 4 -0.35 8.50 -11.12
C THR A 4 -1.35 7.41 -10.78
N ASP A 5 -1.00 6.15 -10.97
CA ASP A 5 -1.87 5.01 -10.75
C ASP A 5 -1.65 4.39 -9.35
N TYR A 6 -2.64 3.61 -8.93
CA TYR A 6 -2.55 2.74 -7.76
C TYR A 6 -2.48 1.29 -8.22
N TYR A 7 -1.77 0.44 -7.48
CA TYR A 7 -1.56 -0.95 -7.85
C TYR A 7 -1.82 -1.88 -6.66
N TYR A 8 -2.48 -3.00 -6.91
CA TYR A 8 -2.37 -4.16 -6.03
C TYR A 8 -1.02 -4.84 -6.28
N ILE A 9 -0.32 -5.15 -5.20
CA ILE A 9 0.91 -5.95 -5.20
C ILE A 9 0.49 -7.36 -4.80
N GLU A 10 0.54 -8.30 -5.74
CA GLU A 10 -0.09 -9.62 -5.56
C GLU A 10 0.77 -10.75 -6.11
N TRP A 11 0.55 -11.96 -5.60
CA TRP A 11 1.16 -13.16 -6.14
C TRP A 11 0.58 -13.44 -7.54
N PRO A 12 1.41 -13.59 -8.58
CA PRO A 12 0.91 -13.46 -9.95
C PRO A 12 0.40 -14.78 -10.56
N LEU A 13 0.52 -15.91 -9.85
CA LEU A 13 0.34 -17.25 -10.45
C LEU A 13 -1.01 -17.94 -10.17
N PHE A 14 -1.74 -17.59 -9.11
CA PHE A 14 -2.97 -18.32 -8.74
C PHE A 14 -4.11 -17.43 -8.28
N ARG A 15 -5.34 -17.94 -8.47
CA ARG A 15 -6.55 -17.47 -7.79
C ARG A 15 -6.97 -18.48 -6.71
N PRO A 16 -7.46 -18.04 -5.53
CA PRO A 16 -7.73 -16.66 -5.14
C PRO A 16 -6.47 -15.81 -5.09
N THR A 17 -6.61 -14.55 -5.51
CA THR A 17 -5.51 -13.59 -5.53
C THR A 17 -4.91 -13.48 -4.13
N THR A 18 -3.58 -13.48 -4.04
CA THR A 18 -2.87 -13.29 -2.78
C THR A 18 -2.18 -11.93 -2.78
N GLY A 19 -2.79 -10.92 -2.17
CA GLY A 19 -2.36 -9.52 -2.22
C GLY A 19 -1.75 -9.02 -0.91
N ALA A 20 -0.83 -8.07 -1.01
CA ALA A 20 -0.21 -7.42 0.14
C ALA A 20 -1.22 -6.59 0.94
N THR A 21 -1.21 -6.75 2.26
CA THR A 21 -2.06 -6.03 3.21
C THR A 21 -1.30 -5.75 4.50
N LEU A 22 -1.96 -5.04 5.43
CA LEU A 22 -1.53 -4.89 6.81
C LEU A 22 -1.76 -6.19 7.59
N PHE A 23 -0.75 -6.61 8.32
CA PHE A 23 -0.76 -7.75 9.24
C PHE A 23 -0.51 -7.27 10.66
N ARG A 24 -1.25 -7.85 11.62
CA ARG A 24 -1.05 -7.60 13.04
C ARG A 24 -0.27 -8.77 13.62
N ALA A 25 0.96 -8.51 14.04
CA ALA A 25 1.75 -9.48 14.79
C ALA A 25 1.29 -9.54 16.25
N GLY A 26 0.99 -10.75 16.72
CA GLY A 26 0.59 -10.99 18.11
C GLY A 26 -0.59 -10.14 18.58
N ASN A 27 -0.50 -9.67 19.83
CA ASN A 27 -1.52 -8.85 20.48
C ASN A 27 -1.27 -7.35 20.38
N GLU A 28 -0.15 -6.94 19.78
CA GLU A 28 0.18 -5.53 19.66
C GLU A 28 -0.73 -4.86 18.62
N THR A 29 -1.08 -3.59 18.87
CA THR A 29 -1.85 -2.82 17.89
C THR A 29 -0.95 -2.24 16.81
N CYS A 30 0.32 -1.99 17.15
CA CYS A 30 1.38 -1.42 16.31
C CYS A 30 2.75 -1.97 16.72
N PRO A 31 3.75 -1.94 15.82
CA PRO A 31 3.63 -1.59 14.40
C PRO A 31 2.85 -2.65 13.61
N LEU A 32 2.36 -2.29 12.42
CA LEU A 32 1.71 -3.25 11.52
C LEU A 32 2.72 -3.69 10.46
N ASP A 33 2.90 -5.01 10.38
CA ASP A 33 3.70 -5.67 9.36
C ASP A 33 2.95 -5.67 8.03
N VAL A 34 3.67 -5.95 6.95
CA VAL A 34 3.08 -6.20 5.65
C VAL A 34 3.10 -7.69 5.38
N ALA A 35 1.98 -8.26 4.94
CA ALA A 35 1.90 -9.67 4.57
C ALA A 35 1.00 -9.89 3.34
N PRO A 36 1.31 -10.89 2.50
CA PRO A 36 0.36 -11.41 1.53
C PRO A 36 -0.75 -12.22 2.20
N VAL A 37 -2.01 -11.94 1.85
CA VAL A 37 -3.18 -12.72 2.29
C VAL A 37 -4.00 -13.15 1.07
N PRO A 38 -4.79 -14.24 1.12
CA PRO A 38 -5.58 -14.75 -0.01
C PRO A 38 -6.81 -13.89 -0.35
N LEU A 39 -6.61 -12.58 -0.48
CA LEU A 39 -7.54 -11.55 -0.92
C LEU A 39 -6.77 -10.57 -1.84
N ASN A 40 -7.48 -9.62 -2.47
CA ASN A 40 -6.85 -8.62 -3.35
C ASN A 40 -5.77 -7.75 -2.68
N GLY A 41 -5.75 -7.65 -1.34
CA GLY A 41 -4.85 -6.76 -0.61
C GLY A 41 -5.32 -5.30 -0.63
N ILE A 42 -4.42 -4.39 -0.23
CA ILE A 42 -4.66 -2.94 -0.21
C ILE A 42 -3.92 -2.31 -1.39
N PRO A 43 -4.57 -1.49 -2.24
CA PRO A 43 -3.87 -0.76 -3.29
C PRO A 43 -2.76 0.12 -2.72
N ALA A 44 -1.63 0.20 -3.42
CA ALA A 44 -0.51 1.05 -3.07
C ALA A 44 -0.22 2.06 -4.19
N ARG A 45 0.21 3.25 -3.79
CA ARG A 45 0.93 4.17 -4.65
C ARG A 45 2.42 3.80 -4.62
N ILE A 46 3.06 3.84 -5.78
CA ILE A 46 4.48 3.57 -5.93
C ILE A 46 5.12 4.85 -6.47
N SER A 47 6.01 5.45 -5.68
CA SER A 47 6.61 6.75 -5.96
C SER A 47 8.13 6.60 -6.10
N PRO A 48 8.71 6.72 -7.31
CA PRO A 48 10.15 6.66 -7.48
C PRO A 48 10.83 7.90 -6.89
N VAL A 49 12.10 7.75 -6.53
CA VAL A 49 12.94 8.84 -6.02
C VAL A 49 12.99 10.02 -6.98
N ASN A 50 13.02 9.73 -8.29
CA ASN A 50 12.95 10.70 -9.38
C ASN A 50 11.98 10.19 -10.47
N SER A 51 11.11 11.05 -10.98
CA SER A 51 10.09 10.70 -11.98
C SER A 51 9.81 11.88 -12.90
N ASP A 52 10.73 12.16 -13.81
CA ASP A 52 10.57 13.31 -14.73
C ASP A 52 9.55 13.02 -15.83
N ASP A 53 9.29 11.75 -16.14
CA ASP A 53 8.39 11.32 -17.20
C ASP A 53 7.18 10.51 -16.69
N GLY A 54 7.00 10.45 -15.37
CA GLY A 54 5.88 9.77 -14.73
C GLY A 54 5.92 8.23 -14.81
N VAL A 55 7.03 7.63 -15.24
CA VAL A 55 7.15 6.17 -15.36
C VAL A 55 7.91 5.58 -14.19
N ILE A 56 7.33 4.52 -13.60
CA ILE A 56 8.00 3.67 -12.62
C ILE A 56 8.84 2.62 -13.36
N ARG A 57 10.14 2.61 -13.08
CA ARG A 57 11.15 1.74 -13.69
C ARG A 57 11.68 0.72 -12.69
N GLU A 58 12.16 -0.40 -13.22
CA GLU A 58 12.92 -1.37 -12.45
C GLU A 58 14.20 -0.75 -11.89
N SER A 59 14.73 -1.33 -10.81
CA SER A 59 16.01 -0.97 -10.17
C SER A 59 16.13 0.50 -9.73
N THR A 60 15.02 1.22 -9.66
CA THR A 60 14.93 2.60 -9.16
C THR A 60 14.49 2.57 -7.69
N ASP A 61 15.04 3.42 -6.84
CA ASP A 61 14.57 3.56 -5.46
C ASP A 61 13.14 4.12 -5.43
N LEU A 62 12.26 3.46 -4.68
CA LEU A 62 10.82 3.70 -4.64
C LEU A 62 10.32 3.73 -3.20
N ASN A 63 9.41 4.65 -2.89
CA ASN A 63 8.51 4.47 -1.76
C ASN A 63 7.27 3.70 -2.21
N ILE A 64 6.79 2.80 -1.35
CA ILE A 64 5.53 2.07 -1.52
C ILE A 64 4.60 2.51 -0.40
N LYS A 65 3.40 2.98 -0.74
CA LYS A 65 2.46 3.54 0.24
C LYS A 65 1.06 3.00 0.02
N PHE A 66 0.51 2.30 1.00
CA PHE A 66 -0.88 1.87 0.92
C PHE A 66 -1.84 3.07 0.92
N VAL A 67 -2.98 2.93 0.24
CA VAL A 67 -4.03 3.96 0.21
C VAL A 67 -4.74 4.15 1.56
N PHE A 68 -4.63 3.16 2.43
CA PHE A 68 -5.22 3.16 3.77
C PHE A 68 -4.15 3.34 4.84
N VAL A 69 -4.28 4.39 5.64
CA VAL A 69 -3.44 4.64 6.82
C VAL A 69 -4.13 4.03 8.05
N PRO A 70 -3.53 3.02 8.71
CA PRO A 70 -4.13 2.47 9.91
C PRO A 70 -4.09 3.48 11.06
N PRO A 71 -5.06 3.47 12.01
CA PRO A 71 -5.13 4.45 13.11
C PRO A 71 -3.89 4.57 13.99
N CYS A 72 -3.03 3.58 13.88
CA CYS A 72 -1.93 3.25 14.75
C CYS A 72 -0.58 3.66 14.14
N ALA A 73 -0.55 3.97 12.84
CA ALA A 73 0.65 4.43 12.15
C ALA A 73 0.46 5.88 11.68
N GLN A 74 1.53 6.67 11.73
CA GLN A 74 1.54 8.04 11.22
C GLN A 74 1.45 8.08 9.68
N SER A 75 1.85 6.99 9.02
CA SER A 75 1.78 6.85 7.57
C SER A 75 1.54 5.39 7.17
N ALA A 76 1.11 5.21 5.92
CA ALA A 76 1.02 3.91 5.26
C ALA A 76 2.23 3.59 4.38
N VAL A 77 3.32 4.35 4.53
CA VAL A 77 4.55 4.17 3.76
C VAL A 77 5.28 2.95 4.33
N TRP A 78 5.70 2.07 3.45
CA TRP A 78 6.47 0.89 3.82
C TRP A 78 7.88 1.31 4.27
N LYS A 79 8.39 0.60 5.26
CA LYS A 79 9.77 0.72 5.76
C LYS A 79 10.29 -0.64 6.19
N VAL A 80 11.60 -0.78 6.19
CA VAL A 80 12.27 -1.90 6.84
C VAL A 80 12.56 -1.55 8.30
N GLN A 81 12.27 -2.48 9.20
CA GLN A 81 12.59 -2.34 10.63
C GLN A 81 13.11 -3.67 11.17
N TYR A 82 14.24 -3.62 11.87
CA TYR A 82 14.77 -4.77 12.59
C TYR A 82 13.92 -5.08 13.83
N ASP A 83 13.72 -6.36 14.07
CA ASP A 83 13.06 -6.89 15.25
C ASP A 83 14.05 -7.74 16.05
N GLU A 84 14.26 -7.36 17.31
CA GLU A 84 15.25 -8.02 18.17
C GLU A 84 14.80 -9.40 18.64
N GLU A 85 13.49 -9.66 18.73
CA GLU A 85 12.96 -10.93 19.23
C GLU A 85 13.05 -12.02 18.18
N SER A 86 12.69 -11.72 16.92
CA SER A 86 12.80 -12.69 15.83
C SER A 86 14.16 -12.66 15.13
N GLU A 87 15.00 -11.66 15.40
CA GLU A 87 16.24 -11.36 14.69
C GLU A 87 16.05 -11.16 13.17
N GLU A 88 14.88 -10.68 12.75
CA GLU A 88 14.53 -10.43 11.34
C GLU A 88 14.32 -8.95 11.01
N TYR A 89 14.45 -8.62 9.72
CA TYR A 89 14.15 -7.29 9.21
C TYR A 89 12.78 -7.31 8.53
N PHE A 90 11.73 -6.89 9.23
CA PHE A 90 10.37 -6.85 8.70
C PHE A 90 10.12 -5.65 7.80
N VAL A 91 9.24 -5.86 6.82
CA VAL A 91 8.59 -4.78 6.09
C VAL A 91 7.33 -4.37 6.85
N ARG A 92 7.30 -3.13 7.31
CA ARG A 92 6.23 -2.54 8.15
C ARG A 92 5.72 -1.25 7.54
N VAL A 93 4.56 -0.77 7.98
CA VAL A 93 4.13 0.60 7.66
C VAL A 93 4.60 1.63 8.70
N GLY A 94 4.42 2.92 8.41
CA GLY A 94 4.84 4.03 9.25
C GLY A 94 6.23 4.58 8.89
N GLY A 95 6.65 4.43 7.64
CA GLY A 95 7.81 5.12 7.07
C GLY A 95 7.53 6.58 6.72
N VAL A 96 8.49 7.22 6.05
CA VAL A 96 8.38 8.60 5.56
C VAL A 96 8.48 8.59 4.04
N GLU A 97 7.54 9.27 3.36
CA GLU A 97 7.56 9.43 1.91
C GLU A 97 8.49 10.57 1.50
N GLY A 98 9.31 10.35 0.48
CA GLY A 98 10.25 11.34 -0.05
C GLY A 98 11.49 11.54 0.84
N ASN A 99 12.09 12.74 0.72
CA ASN A 99 13.34 13.12 1.39
C ASN A 99 14.46 12.08 1.20
N PRO A 100 14.86 11.75 -0.05
CA PRO A 100 15.87 10.74 -0.30
C PRO A 100 17.19 11.13 0.36
N GLY A 101 17.67 10.22 1.22
CA GLY A 101 18.86 10.46 2.02
C GLY A 101 19.03 9.40 3.08
N CYS A 102 20.06 9.57 3.91
CA CYS A 102 20.40 8.62 4.96
C CYS A 102 19.33 8.57 6.06
N ASP A 103 18.60 9.68 6.30
CA ASP A 103 17.53 9.76 7.30
C ASP A 103 16.28 8.94 6.93
N THR A 104 16.06 8.68 5.64
CA THR A 104 14.90 7.92 5.14
C THR A 104 15.29 6.59 4.50
N ILE A 105 16.54 6.16 4.67
CA ILE A 105 17.15 5.05 3.94
C ILE A 105 16.34 3.75 4.03
N THR A 106 15.66 3.51 5.15
CA THR A 106 14.84 2.32 5.40
C THR A 106 13.50 2.31 4.67
N ASN A 107 13.09 3.42 4.04
CA ASN A 107 11.79 3.57 3.37
C ASN A 107 11.83 3.30 1.85
N TRP A 108 12.99 2.88 1.34
CA TRP A 108 13.26 2.78 -0.10
C TRP A 108 13.42 1.33 -0.54
N PHE A 109 12.62 0.95 -1.52
CA PHE A 109 12.58 -0.37 -2.13
C PHE A 109 12.87 -0.26 -3.62
N LYS A 110 13.25 -1.37 -4.26
CA LYS A 110 13.36 -1.50 -5.71
C LYS A 110 12.44 -2.60 -6.18
N ILE A 111 12.02 -2.47 -7.44
CA ILE A 111 11.33 -3.54 -8.17
C ILE A 111 12.35 -4.10 -9.16
N GLU A 112 12.55 -5.41 -9.13
CA GLU A 112 13.47 -6.09 -10.03
C GLU A 112 12.78 -7.27 -10.70
N LYS A 113 13.28 -7.64 -11.88
CA LYS A 113 12.76 -8.79 -12.62
C LYS A 113 13.09 -10.11 -11.92
N LEU A 114 12.13 -11.02 -11.89
CA LEU A 114 12.26 -12.40 -11.42
C LEU A 114 11.52 -13.32 -12.40
N GLY A 115 12.25 -13.88 -13.38
CA GLY A 115 11.65 -14.65 -14.47
C GLY A 115 10.71 -13.78 -15.31
N ASP A 116 9.46 -14.22 -15.46
CA ASP A 116 8.40 -13.49 -16.17
C ASP A 116 7.66 -12.47 -15.27
N TYR A 117 8.03 -12.39 -13.99
CA TYR A 117 7.42 -11.54 -12.99
C TYR A 117 8.46 -10.67 -12.30
N TYR A 118 8.16 -10.19 -11.10
CA TYR A 118 9.03 -9.29 -10.35
C TYR A 118 9.26 -9.77 -8.93
N LYS A 119 10.22 -9.14 -8.27
CA LYS A 119 10.46 -9.20 -6.83
C LYS A 119 10.63 -7.79 -6.29
N LEU A 120 10.40 -7.64 -4.99
CA LEU A 120 10.77 -6.43 -4.26
C LEU A 120 12.14 -6.63 -3.63
N VAL A 121 12.95 -5.58 -3.63
CA VAL A 121 14.32 -5.60 -3.11
C VAL A 121 14.51 -4.41 -2.18
N PHE A 122 15.18 -4.63 -1.05
CA PHE A 122 15.71 -3.56 -0.22
C PHE A 122 17.21 -3.48 -0.44
N CYS A 123 17.64 -2.48 -1.21
CA CYS A 123 19.04 -2.15 -1.44
C CYS A 123 19.12 -0.67 -1.85
N PRO A 124 18.76 0.24 -0.93
CA PRO A 124 18.63 1.66 -1.22
C PRO A 124 19.94 2.30 -1.68
N SER A 125 19.84 3.19 -2.66
CA SER A 125 20.97 3.97 -3.20
C SER A 125 20.83 5.47 -2.96
N VAL A 126 19.85 5.88 -2.14
CA VAL A 126 19.57 7.29 -1.81
C VAL A 126 20.56 7.91 -0.82
N CYS A 127 21.46 7.12 -0.23
CA CYS A 127 22.46 7.59 0.72
C CYS A 127 23.86 7.20 0.26
N ASN A 128 24.66 8.20 -0.13
CA ASN A 128 25.99 8.02 -0.71
C ASN A 128 27.13 8.20 0.32
N ASN A 129 26.82 8.13 1.62
CA ASN A 129 27.80 8.28 2.68
C ASN A 129 28.45 6.93 3.00
N HIS A 130 29.79 6.88 3.08
CA HIS A 130 30.54 5.66 3.38
C HIS A 130 30.21 5.04 4.75
N TYR A 131 29.63 5.80 5.68
CA TYR A 131 29.18 5.28 6.97
C TYR A 131 27.83 4.56 6.92
N CYS A 132 27.09 4.65 5.81
CA CYS A 132 25.80 3.99 5.67
C CYS A 132 25.99 2.61 5.08
N ASN A 133 26.20 1.64 5.98
CA ASN A 133 26.26 0.24 5.60
C ASN A 133 24.82 -0.29 5.38
N VAL A 134 24.41 -0.33 4.12
CA VAL A 134 23.07 -0.75 3.72
C VAL A 134 23.03 -2.27 3.56
N ILE A 135 22.01 -2.89 4.13
CA ILE A 135 21.69 -4.29 3.85
C ILE A 135 21.04 -4.35 2.46
N CYS A 136 21.58 -5.18 1.58
CA CYS A 136 21.02 -5.46 0.26
C CYS A 136 20.46 -6.87 0.21
N LYS A 137 19.12 -7.00 0.25
CA LYS A 137 18.41 -8.27 0.25
C LYS A 137 17.07 -8.18 -0.48
N ASP A 138 16.57 -9.33 -0.91
CA ASP A 138 15.23 -9.44 -1.47
C ASP A 138 14.17 -9.37 -0.35
N VAL A 139 12.92 -9.08 -0.71
CA VAL A 139 11.78 -9.25 0.19
C VAL A 139 11.23 -10.67 -0.01
N GLY A 140 11.25 -11.46 1.06
CA GLY A 140 10.71 -12.82 1.13
C GLY A 140 9.61 -12.94 2.18
N LEU A 141 9.40 -14.16 2.68
CA LEU A 141 8.45 -14.45 3.75
C LEU A 141 9.16 -15.07 4.96
N ASP A 142 8.70 -14.71 6.16
CA ASP A 142 9.04 -15.41 7.39
C ASP A 142 8.21 -16.69 7.55
N SER A 143 8.32 -17.35 8.71
CA SER A 143 7.55 -18.56 9.03
C SER A 143 6.05 -18.32 9.20
N GLU A 144 5.62 -17.10 9.49
CA GLU A 144 4.22 -16.70 9.63
C GLU A 144 3.61 -16.15 8.33
N GLY A 145 4.41 -15.98 7.28
CA GLY A 145 3.98 -15.45 5.99
C GLY A 145 3.96 -13.93 5.93
N ARG A 146 4.74 -13.23 6.76
CA ARG A 146 4.98 -11.78 6.74
C ARG A 146 6.18 -11.44 5.87
N PHE A 147 6.18 -10.24 5.29
CA PHE A 147 7.32 -9.78 4.49
C PHE A 147 8.52 -9.43 5.36
N VAL A 148 9.66 -10.04 5.04
CA VAL A 148 10.96 -9.83 5.66
C VAL A 148 12.07 -9.71 4.61
N LEU A 149 13.22 -9.16 4.98
CA LEU A 149 14.42 -9.26 4.15
C LEU A 149 14.94 -10.70 4.16
N SER A 150 15.10 -11.28 2.97
CA SER A 150 15.40 -12.70 2.79
C SER A 150 16.30 -12.95 1.59
N GLU A 151 16.99 -14.08 1.59
CA GLU A 151 17.69 -14.62 0.41
C GLU A 151 16.74 -15.31 -0.57
N LYS A 152 15.49 -15.56 -0.14
CA LYS A 152 14.46 -16.21 -0.95
C LYS A 152 13.40 -15.18 -1.34
N PRO A 153 13.43 -14.66 -2.58
CA PRO A 153 12.49 -13.62 -3.00
C PRO A 153 11.06 -14.15 -3.05
N TYR A 154 10.12 -13.30 -2.62
CA TYR A 154 8.71 -13.49 -2.89
C TYR A 154 8.36 -12.88 -4.25
N GLN A 155 7.80 -13.70 -5.14
CA GLN A 155 7.42 -13.27 -6.48
C GLN A 155 6.16 -12.41 -6.43
N VAL A 156 6.17 -11.27 -7.11
CA VAL A 156 5.04 -10.33 -7.16
C VAL A 156 4.71 -9.92 -8.60
N GLY A 157 3.43 -9.61 -8.80
CA GLY A 157 2.89 -8.89 -9.95
C GLY A 157 2.18 -7.62 -9.48
N PHE A 158 1.95 -6.72 -10.44
CA PHE A 158 1.31 -5.43 -10.19
C PHE A 158 0.06 -5.32 -11.05
N ARG A 159 -1.10 -5.29 -10.40
CA ARG A 159 -2.38 -5.10 -11.07
C ARG A 159 -2.91 -3.72 -10.78
N LYS A 160 -3.16 -2.93 -11.84
CA LYS A 160 -3.71 -1.59 -11.72
C LYS A 160 -5.05 -1.62 -10.96
N PHE A 161 -5.16 -0.78 -9.94
CA PHE A 161 -6.41 -0.50 -9.27
C PHE A 161 -7.19 0.52 -10.10
N GLU A 162 -8.22 0.04 -10.77
CA GLU A 162 -9.20 0.90 -11.38
C GLU A 162 -10.23 1.23 -10.31
N PHE A 163 -10.27 2.50 -9.88
CA PHE A 163 -11.52 3.01 -9.32
C PHE A 163 -12.58 2.67 -10.36
N LEU A 164 -13.55 1.83 -10.00
CA LEU A 164 -14.75 1.72 -10.79
C LEU A 164 -15.22 3.18 -10.93
N LYS A 165 -15.04 3.75 -12.12
CA LYS A 165 -15.86 4.85 -12.59
C LYS A 165 -17.23 4.22 -12.62
N SER A 166 -17.89 4.13 -11.47
CA SER A 166 -19.30 3.82 -11.44
C SER A 166 -19.87 4.78 -12.45
N LYS A 167 -20.50 4.23 -13.49
CA LYS A 167 -21.35 4.96 -14.42
C LYS A 167 -22.54 5.51 -13.64
N ILE A 168 -22.30 6.31 -12.60
CA ILE A 168 -23.18 7.36 -12.19
C ILE A 168 -22.83 8.46 -13.18
N SER A 169 -23.46 8.35 -14.34
CA SER A 169 -23.54 9.45 -15.27
C SER A 169 -24.11 10.63 -14.49
N TYR A 170 -23.26 11.60 -14.15
CA TYR A 170 -23.65 12.90 -13.64
C TYR A 170 -24.55 13.65 -14.64
N GLN A 171 -24.77 13.10 -15.85
CA GLN A 171 -25.71 13.59 -16.85
C GLN A 171 -27.17 13.32 -16.50
N TRP A 172 -27.49 12.42 -15.57
CA TRP A 172 -28.86 12.21 -15.08
C TRP A 172 -29.20 13.01 -13.82
N PHE A 173 -28.20 13.56 -13.12
CA PHE A 173 -28.44 14.35 -11.92
C PHE A 173 -28.83 15.80 -12.25
N LEU A 174 -28.37 16.34 -13.40
CA LEU A 174 -28.65 17.72 -13.80
C LEU A 174 -30.04 17.93 -14.45
N THR A 175 -30.74 16.86 -14.83
CA THR A 175 -32.13 16.93 -15.34
C THR A 175 -33.18 16.98 -14.24
N LEU A 176 -32.81 16.80 -12.97
CA LEU A 176 -33.73 16.83 -11.82
C LEU A 176 -33.57 18.06 -10.92
N VAL A 177 -32.61 18.95 -11.19
CA VAL A 177 -32.36 20.15 -10.37
C VAL A 177 -32.81 21.44 -11.07
N ASN A 178 -33.43 21.34 -12.24
CA ASN A 178 -33.91 22.51 -12.98
C ASN A 178 -35.43 22.51 -13.09
N GLU A 179 -36.10 22.66 -11.95
CA GLU A 179 -37.40 23.33 -11.82
C GLU A 179 -37.56 23.76 -10.35
N SER A 180 -37.23 25.04 -10.11
CA SER A 180 -37.86 26.01 -9.17
C SER A 180 -38.83 25.45 -8.11
N TRP A 181 -38.78 25.82 -6.82
CA TRP A 181 -38.95 27.17 -6.26
C TRP A 181 -38.57 27.18 -4.75
N LEU A 182 -37.91 28.27 -4.29
CA LEU A 182 -38.05 28.99 -2.98
C LEU A 182 -37.88 28.17 -1.67
N ASP A 183 -37.32 28.63 -0.55
CA ASP A 183 -36.86 29.90 -0.01
C ASP A 183 -35.94 29.56 1.19
N THR A 184 -35.14 30.55 1.55
CA THR A 184 -34.24 30.72 2.70
C THR A 184 -34.69 30.14 4.05
N SER A 185 -33.72 29.59 4.80
CA SER A 185 -33.37 29.98 6.20
C SER A 185 -32.79 28.81 7.04
N LEU A 186 -31.60 29.07 7.63
CA LEU A 186 -31.03 28.52 8.88
C LEU A 186 -30.45 27.08 8.94
N VAL A 187 -29.11 27.01 9.03
CA VAL A 187 -28.29 26.03 9.82
C VAL A 187 -28.80 26.00 11.29
N PRO A 188 -28.59 24.98 12.19
CA PRO A 188 -27.60 23.88 12.17
C PRO A 188 -27.95 22.49 12.82
N TRP A 189 -27.04 21.52 12.59
CA TRP A 189 -26.54 20.44 13.48
C TRP A 189 -27.34 19.14 13.77
N SER A 190 -26.53 18.06 13.80
CA SER A 190 -26.73 16.76 14.47
C SER A 190 -27.67 15.78 13.74
N SER A 191 -27.47 14.47 13.65
CA SER A 191 -26.53 13.56 14.29
C SER A 191 -26.37 12.33 13.41
N TYR A 192 -25.16 11.76 13.42
CA TYR A 192 -24.92 10.37 13.06
C TYR A 192 -25.86 9.47 13.88
N HIS A 193 -26.67 8.64 13.21
CA HIS A 193 -27.28 7.47 13.85
C HIS A 193 -27.09 6.22 12.99
N VAL A 194 -26.24 5.38 13.56
CA VAL A 194 -26.13 3.93 13.39
C VAL A 194 -27.51 3.29 13.32
N LEU A 195 -27.75 2.43 12.33
CA LEU A 195 -28.67 1.30 12.48
C LEU A 195 -28.07 0.02 11.91
N SER A 196 -27.67 -0.83 12.86
CA SER A 196 -27.40 -2.25 12.68
C SER A 196 -28.70 -3.05 12.49
N LYS A 197 -28.54 -4.21 11.85
CA LYS A 197 -29.36 -5.44 11.91
C LYS A 197 -30.79 -5.41 11.36
N LYS A 198 -31.01 -6.25 10.35
CA LYS A 198 -32.08 -7.26 10.18
C LYS A 198 -31.77 -7.95 8.83
N GLY A 199 -31.49 -9.25 8.75
CA GLY A 199 -32.36 -10.35 9.17
C GLY A 199 -33.35 -10.64 8.05
N TRP A 200 -32.97 -11.44 7.06
CA TRP A 200 -33.88 -11.94 6.04
C TRP A 200 -34.00 -13.46 6.10
N LYS A 201 -35.20 -13.92 6.43
CA LYS A 201 -35.74 -15.25 6.15
C LYS A 201 -36.93 -15.09 5.20
N HIS A 202 -37.11 -16.15 4.40
CA HIS A 202 -38.27 -16.57 3.60
C HIS A 202 -38.43 -15.92 2.21
N LYS A 203 -38.33 -16.74 1.15
CA LYS A 203 -39.36 -17.73 0.82
C LYS A 203 -38.72 -19.05 0.37
#